data_AF-A0A0L6X4K2-F1
#
_entry.id   AF-A0A0L6X4K2-F1
#
_cell.length_a   1.000
_cell.length_b   1.000
_cell.length_c   1.000
_cell.angle_alpha   90.00
_cell.angle_beta   90.00
_cell.angle_gamma   90.00
#
_symmetry.space_group_name_H-M   'P 1'
#
loop_
_entity.id
_entity.type
_entity.pdbx_description
1 polymer ?
#
loop_
_entity_poly.entity_id
_entity_poly.type
_entity_poly.pdbx_seq_one_letter_code
_entity_poly.pdbx_strand_id
1 'polypeptide(L)'
;MCCLSDASVQAQLEANMNPDLCAKLNNTNLIATTFPDWIHEVTELDEDLREENARTQCLIDANNATCAAERQKRKPLAERLSDPPTCTQSPSLMGSSVNANILRLLRLTEDKKRILKEHKGCTQCQVFYCGHAKDLNKFPMKINNT
;
A
#
# COMPACT_ATOMS: atom_id res chain seq x y z
N MET A 1 51.33 -6.99 27.19
CA MET A 1 50.09 -7.42 26.50
C MET A 1 48.94 -6.70 27.17
N CYS A 2 48.27 -5.79 26.47
CA CYS A 2 47.04 -5.17 26.97
C CYS A 2 45.89 -6.11 26.61
N CYS A 3 45.28 -6.74 27.62
CA CYS A 3 44.06 -7.52 27.44
C CYS A 3 42.91 -6.52 27.30
N LEU A 4 42.15 -6.59 26.20
CA LEU A 4 40.89 -5.87 26.10
C LEU A 4 39.91 -6.47 27.11
N SER A 5 39.19 -5.62 27.84
CA SER A 5 38.11 -6.07 28.72
C SER A 5 36.88 -6.40 27.89
N ASP A 6 36.09 -7.37 28.34
CA ASP A 6 34.83 -7.76 27.70
C ASP A 6 33.90 -6.57 27.48
N ALA A 7 33.82 -5.65 28.46
CA ALA A 7 33.04 -4.42 28.35
C ALA A 7 33.53 -3.50 27.20
N SER A 8 34.85 -3.42 26.97
CA SER A 8 35.40 -2.64 25.85
C SER A 8 35.08 -3.28 24.51
N VAL A 9 35.10 -4.62 24.44
CA VAL A 9 34.74 -5.36 23.23
C VAL A 9 33.25 -5.20 22.94
N GLN A 10 32.41 -5.35 23.95
CA GLN A 10 30.96 -5.16 23.85
C GLN A 10 30.61 -3.76 23.34
N ALA A 11 31.18 -2.71 23.94
CA ALA A 11 30.93 -1.34 23.50
C ALA A 11 31.34 -1.10 22.03
N GLN A 12 32.44 -1.71 21.60
CA GLN A 12 32.91 -1.63 20.21
C GLN A 12 31.94 -2.34 19.25
N LEU A 13 31.41 -3.50 19.66
CA LEU A 13 30.42 -4.26 18.89
C LEU A 13 29.10 -3.51 18.77
N GLU A 14 28.58 -2.99 19.89
CA GLU A 14 27.35 -2.19 19.91
C GLU A 14 27.48 -0.93 19.03
N ALA A 15 28.63 -0.27 19.03
CA ALA A 15 28.87 0.91 18.18
C ALA A 15 28.86 0.61 16.68
N ASN A 16 29.11 -0.64 16.27
CA ASN A 16 29.13 -1.08 14.87
C ASN A 16 27.95 -1.98 14.51
N MET A 17 27.00 -2.15 15.43
CA MET A 17 25.86 -3.02 15.26
C MET A 17 24.85 -2.40 14.29
N ASN A 18 24.12 -3.26 13.57
CA ASN A 18 23.06 -2.82 12.66
C ASN A 18 21.99 -2.02 13.45
N PRO A 19 21.54 -0.84 12.95
CA PRO A 19 20.52 -0.05 13.63
C PRO A 19 19.23 -0.80 13.97
N ASP A 20 18.78 -1.71 13.11
CA ASP A 20 17.57 -2.51 13.32
C ASP A 20 17.79 -3.53 14.44
N LEU A 21 18.97 -4.15 14.49
CA LEU A 21 19.37 -5.05 15.57
C LEU A 21 19.52 -4.27 16.89
N CYS A 22 20.13 -3.09 16.88
CA CYS A 22 20.17 -2.21 18.05
C CYS A 22 18.77 -1.83 18.54
N ALA A 23 17.86 -1.48 17.63
CA ALA A 23 16.48 -1.16 18.00
C ALA A 23 15.79 -2.37 18.64
N LYS A 24 15.98 -3.58 18.08
CA LYS A 24 15.43 -4.82 18.64
C LYS A 24 16.04 -5.14 20.00
N LEU A 25 17.36 -4.97 20.15
CA LEU A 25 18.09 -5.14 21.41
C LEU A 25 17.55 -4.19 22.49
N ASN A 26 17.36 -2.91 22.18
CA ASN A 26 16.83 -1.92 23.12
C ASN A 26 15.38 -2.19 23.55
N ASN A 27 14.61 -2.87 22.70
CA ASN A 27 13.23 -3.28 23.01
C ASN A 27 13.17 -4.63 23.74
N THR A 28 14.27 -5.38 23.77
CA THR A 28 14.35 -6.71 24.37
C THR A 28 15.07 -6.60 25.71
N ASN A 29 14.44 -7.10 26.78
CA ASN A 29 15.12 -7.17 28.07
C ASN A 29 16.07 -8.37 28.06
N LEU A 30 17.33 -8.14 27.70
CA LEU A 30 18.37 -9.17 27.78
C LEU A 30 18.55 -9.63 29.23
N ILE A 31 18.75 -10.93 29.42
CA ILE A 31 18.97 -11.53 30.75
C ILE A 31 20.46 -11.82 30.95
N ALA A 32 21.25 -11.78 29.87
CA ALA A 32 22.68 -12.00 29.87
C ALA A 32 23.41 -11.27 31.00
N THR A 33 24.13 -12.05 31.83
CA THR A 33 24.96 -11.54 32.93
C THR A 33 26.45 -11.61 32.62
N THR A 34 26.83 -12.42 31.63
CA THR A 34 28.20 -12.56 31.14
C THR A 34 28.30 -12.17 29.67
N PHE A 35 29.50 -11.80 29.24
CA PHE A 35 29.73 -11.42 27.84
C PHE A 35 29.46 -12.57 26.85
N PRO A 36 29.82 -13.84 27.11
CA PRO A 36 29.42 -14.96 26.25
C PRO A 36 27.90 -15.12 26.13
N ASP A 37 27.16 -14.97 27.23
CA ASP A 37 25.70 -15.05 27.21
C ASP A 37 25.11 -13.91 26.37
N TRP A 38 25.68 -12.70 26.51
CA TRP A 38 25.28 -11.55 25.71
C TRP A 38 25.48 -11.80 24.21
N ILE A 39 26.65 -12.32 23.82
CA ILE A 39 26.93 -12.68 22.42
C ILE A 39 25.92 -13.70 21.91
N HIS A 40 25.57 -14.71 22.72
CA HIS A 40 24.59 -15.71 22.35
C HIS A 40 23.20 -15.10 22.11
N GLU A 41 22.69 -14.32 23.07
CA GLU A 41 21.37 -13.68 22.95
C GLU A 41 21.32 -12.69 21.77
N VAL A 42 22.37 -11.90 21.55
CA VAL A 42 22.44 -10.99 20.39
C VAL A 42 22.47 -11.77 19.07
N THR A 43 23.13 -12.92 19.03
CA THR A 43 23.15 -13.77 17.84
C THR A 43 21.76 -14.33 17.55
N GLU A 44 21.04 -14.83 18.56
CA GLU A 44 19.66 -15.30 18.38
C GLU A 44 18.74 -14.17 17.88
N LEU A 45 18.88 -12.97 18.42
CA LEU A 45 18.10 -11.81 17.96
C LEU A 45 18.42 -11.41 16.51
N ASP A 46 19.68 -11.50 16.08
CA ASP A 46 20.05 -11.28 14.68
C ASP A 46 19.42 -12.32 13.77
N GLU A 47 19.50 -13.59 14.13
CA GLU A 47 18.87 -14.68 13.37
C GLU A 47 17.37 -14.46 13.20
N ASP A 48 16.66 -14.15 14.28
CA ASP A 48 15.22 -13.85 14.26
C ASP A 48 14.90 -12.65 13.36
N LEU A 49 15.72 -11.59 13.43
CA LEU A 49 15.56 -10.40 12.59
C LEU A 49 15.79 -10.73 11.11
N ARG A 50 16.79 -11.55 10.79
CA ARG A 50 17.05 -11.98 9.41
C ARG A 50 15.92 -12.85 8.87
N GLU A 51 15.39 -13.76 9.68
CA GLU A 51 14.27 -14.61 9.27
C GLU A 51 13.00 -13.76 9.03
N GLU A 52 12.71 -12.80 9.90
CA GLU A 52 11.61 -11.86 9.73
C GLU A 52 11.75 -11.00 8.48
N ASN A 53 12.94 -10.48 8.22
CA ASN A 53 13.25 -9.73 7.00
C ASN A 53 13.08 -10.59 5.75
N ALA A 54 13.53 -11.85 5.77
CA ALA A 54 13.35 -12.78 4.67
C ALA A 54 11.86 -13.07 4.39
N ARG A 55 11.06 -13.30 5.45
CA ARG A 55 9.60 -13.49 5.31
C ARG A 55 8.94 -12.26 4.71
N THR A 56 9.30 -11.07 5.19
CA THR A 56 8.76 -9.80 4.67
C THR A 56 9.11 -9.59 3.21
N GLN A 57 10.36 -9.87 2.83
CA GLN A 57 10.81 -9.77 1.44
C GLN A 57 10.02 -10.73 0.52
N CYS A 58 9.80 -11.98 0.94
CA CYS A 58 8.98 -12.93 0.20
C CYS A 58 7.56 -12.42 -0.07
N LEU A 59 6.94 -11.76 0.91
CA LEU A 59 5.60 -11.17 0.74
C LEU A 59 5.60 -10.00 -0.24
N ILE A 60 6.63 -9.15 -0.18
CA ILE A 60 6.82 -8.04 -1.12
C ILE A 60 6.97 -8.58 -2.55
N ASP A 61 7.80 -9.60 -2.74
CA ASP A 61 8.06 -10.18 -4.05
C ASP A 61 6.82 -10.86 -4.63
N ALA A 62 6.05 -11.58 -3.81
CA ALA A 62 4.78 -12.17 -4.22
C ALA A 62 3.74 -11.10 -4.63
N ASN A 63 3.68 -9.98 -3.90
CA ASN A 63 2.81 -8.87 -4.25
C ASN A 63 3.22 -8.23 -5.58
N ASN A 64 4.52 -7.95 -5.75
CA ASN A 64 5.08 -7.38 -6.96
C ASN A 64 4.83 -8.26 -8.18
N ALA A 65 4.98 -9.59 -8.05
CA ALA A 65 4.67 -10.55 -9.10
C ALA A 65 3.19 -10.50 -9.49
N THR A 66 2.28 -10.43 -8.50
CA THR A 66 0.84 -10.30 -8.73
C THR A 66 0.50 -9.01 -9.48
N CYS A 67 1.07 -7.88 -9.03
CA CYS A 67 0.89 -6.59 -9.68
C CYS A 67 1.45 -6.57 -11.11
N ALA A 68 2.59 -7.22 -11.36
CA ALA A 68 3.18 -7.33 -12.69
C ALA A 68 2.29 -8.15 -13.64
N ALA A 69 1.74 -9.28 -13.17
CA ALA A 69 0.81 -10.10 -13.94
C ALA A 69 -0.47 -9.33 -14.30
N GLU A 70 -1.04 -8.57 -13.37
CA GLU A 70 -2.21 -7.73 -13.64
C GLU A 70 -1.93 -6.61 -14.65
N ARG A 71 -0.72 -6.04 -14.65
CA ARG A 71 -0.30 -5.06 -15.66
C ARG A 71 -0.21 -5.69 -17.06
N GLN A 72 0.29 -6.92 -17.17
CA GLN A 72 0.38 -7.63 -18.44
C GLN A 72 -1.00 -8.00 -19.03
N LYS A 73 -1.99 -8.29 -18.19
CA LYS A 73 -3.38 -8.56 -18.64
C LYS A 73 -4.08 -7.33 -19.20
N ARG A 74 -3.61 -6.13 -18.90
CA ARG A 74 -4.19 -4.89 -19.44
C ARG A 74 -3.61 -4.65 -20.82
N LYS A 75 -4.44 -4.84 -21.87
CA LYS A 75 -4.09 -4.42 -23.23
C LYS A 75 -3.56 -2.98 -23.21
N PRO A 76 -2.42 -2.69 -23.86
CA PRO A 76 -1.91 -1.33 -23.95
C PRO A 76 -2.99 -0.42 -24.54
N LEU A 77 -3.10 0.81 -24.04
CA LEU A 77 -4.10 1.80 -24.48
C LEU A 77 -4.12 1.97 -26.01
N ALA A 78 -2.98 1.77 -26.67
CA ALA A 78 -2.86 1.78 -28.12
C ALA A 78 -3.70 0.70 -28.83
N GLU A 79 -3.81 -0.51 -28.31
CA GLU A 79 -4.67 -1.57 -28.90
C GLU A 79 -6.16 -1.28 -28.70
N ARG A 80 -6.54 -0.62 -27.59
CA ARG A 80 -7.95 -0.27 -27.32
C ARG A 80 -8.47 0.88 -28.19
N LEU A 81 -7.58 1.60 -28.87
CA LEU A 81 -7.92 2.70 -29.78
C LEU A 81 -8.01 2.24 -31.25
N SER A 82 -7.53 1.03 -31.56
CA SER A 82 -7.51 0.48 -32.93
C SER A 82 -8.76 -0.31 -33.29
N ASP A 83 -9.55 -0.73 -32.30
CA ASP A 83 -10.83 -1.39 -32.54
C ASP A 83 -11.91 -0.33 -32.80
N PRO A 84 -12.47 -0.21 -34.02
CA PRO A 84 -13.59 0.67 -34.26
C PRO A 84 -14.79 0.21 -33.41
N PRO A 85 -15.56 1.13 -32.81
CA PRO A 85 -16.79 0.74 -32.15
C PRO A 85 -17.74 0.21 -33.22
N THR A 86 -17.94 -1.11 -33.26
CA THR A 86 -19.01 -1.72 -34.06
C THR A 86 -20.34 -1.21 -33.51
N CYS A 87 -20.84 -0.13 -34.11
CA CYS A 87 -22.16 0.42 -33.85
C CYS A 87 -23.17 -0.44 -34.63
N THR A 88 -23.56 -1.59 -34.07
CA THR A 88 -24.70 -2.33 -34.59
C THR A 88 -25.97 -1.59 -34.15
N GLN A 89 -26.50 -0.76 -35.04
CA GLN A 89 -27.84 -0.22 -34.91
C GLN A 89 -28.83 -1.37 -35.00
N SER A 90 -29.54 -1.65 -33.91
CA SER A 90 -30.73 -2.51 -33.92
C SER A 90 -31.98 -1.65 -33.79
N PRO A 91 -33.09 -1.98 -34.50
CA PRO A 91 -34.26 -1.12 -34.57
C PRO A 91 -35.06 -1.14 -33.26
N SER A 92 -35.63 0.01 -32.92
CA SER A 92 -36.53 0.19 -31.79
C SER A 92 -37.79 -0.67 -31.91
N LEU A 93 -38.06 -1.48 -30.89
CA LEU A 93 -39.40 -1.99 -30.59
C LEU A 93 -39.72 -1.67 -29.13
N MET A 94 -40.85 -1.01 -28.95
CA MET A 94 -41.41 -0.55 -27.68
C MET A 94 -41.69 -1.70 -26.70
N GLY A 95 -41.45 -1.42 -25.42
CA GLY A 95 -42.23 -2.02 -24.32
C GLY A 95 -41.53 -3.13 -23.53
N SER A 96 -40.72 -2.74 -22.53
CA SER A 96 -40.85 -3.34 -21.19
C SER A 96 -40.14 -2.47 -20.17
N SER A 97 -40.95 -1.84 -19.32
CA SER A 97 -40.53 -1.16 -18.10
C SER A 97 -40.15 -2.21 -17.06
N VAL A 98 -38.85 -2.51 -16.88
CA VAL A 98 -38.31 -3.02 -15.60
C VAL A 98 -36.83 -2.61 -15.44
N ASN A 99 -36.61 -1.69 -14.51
CA ASN A 99 -35.38 -1.44 -13.74
C ASN A 99 -34.03 -1.47 -14.47
N ALA A 100 -33.71 -0.34 -15.11
CA ALA A 100 -32.33 0.12 -15.09
C ALA A 100 -31.96 0.42 -13.62
N ASN A 101 -31.28 -0.53 -12.97
CA ASN A 101 -30.43 -0.27 -11.80
C ASN A 101 -29.25 0.60 -12.25
N ILE A 102 -29.56 1.84 -12.63
CA ILE A 102 -28.62 2.94 -12.52
C ILE A 102 -28.36 3.00 -11.03
N LEU A 103 -27.20 2.49 -10.61
CA LEU A 103 -26.60 2.71 -9.30
C LEU A 103 -26.47 4.22 -9.11
N ARG A 104 -27.59 4.87 -8.79
CA ARG A 104 -27.62 6.20 -8.21
C ARG A 104 -26.89 6.02 -6.89
N LEU A 105 -25.60 6.36 -6.88
CA LEU A 105 -24.81 6.47 -5.67
C LEU A 105 -25.69 7.17 -4.64
N LEU A 106 -25.95 6.49 -3.52
CA LEU A 106 -26.75 7.02 -2.43
C LEU A 106 -26.26 8.43 -2.13
N ARG A 107 -27.18 9.40 -2.16
CA ARG A 107 -26.88 10.79 -1.80
C ARG A 107 -26.14 10.77 -0.47
N LEU A 108 -24.91 11.28 -0.47
CA LEU A 108 -24.11 11.37 0.73
C LEU A 108 -24.88 12.23 1.75
N THR A 109 -25.02 11.70 2.96
CA THR A 109 -25.44 12.50 4.12
C THR A 109 -24.39 13.57 4.41
N GLU A 110 -24.78 14.67 5.03
CA GLU A 110 -23.86 15.77 5.34
C GLU A 110 -22.69 15.31 6.21
N ASP A 111 -22.90 14.34 7.12
CA ASP A 111 -21.83 13.74 7.90
C ASP A 111 -20.78 13.04 7.03
N LYS A 112 -21.21 12.27 6.02
CA LYS A 112 -20.28 11.60 5.11
C LYS A 112 -19.50 12.61 4.26
N LYS A 113 -20.15 13.71 3.85
CA LYS A 113 -19.46 14.81 3.14
C LYS A 113 -18.42 15.47 4.03
N ARG A 114 -18.73 15.70 5.32
CA ARG A 114 -17.81 16.25 6.31
C ARG A 114 -16.57 15.37 6.47
N ILE A 115 -16.78 14.07 6.69
CA ILE A 115 -15.68 13.10 6.87
C ILE A 115 -14.81 13.03 5.60
N LEU A 116 -15.41 12.98 4.41
CA LEU A 116 -14.66 13.01 3.15
C LEU A 116 -13.84 14.29 3.00
N LYS A 117 -14.38 15.45 3.36
CA LYS A 117 -13.65 16.73 3.30
C LYS A 117 -12.46 16.77 4.27
N GLU A 118 -12.64 16.26 5.49
CA GLU A 118 -11.61 16.20 6.53
C GLU A 118 -10.40 15.35 6.12
N HIS A 119 -10.67 14.21 5.46
CA HIS A 119 -9.64 13.24 5.06
C HIS A 119 -9.23 13.35 3.58
N LYS A 120 -9.25 14.56 3.01
CA LYS A 120 -8.87 14.84 1.61
C LYS A 120 -9.52 13.88 0.60
N GLY A 121 -10.74 13.44 0.89
CA GLY A 121 -11.55 12.57 0.07
C GLY A 121 -12.42 13.32 -0.94
N CYS A 122 -12.84 12.62 -1.98
CA CYS A 122 -13.72 13.18 -3.01
C CYS A 122 -15.17 12.77 -2.77
N THR A 123 -16.09 13.75 -2.79
CA THR A 123 -17.53 13.50 -2.64
C THR A 123 -18.17 12.89 -3.88
N GLN A 124 -17.58 13.06 -5.06
CA GLN A 124 -18.04 12.41 -6.29
C GLN A 124 -17.61 10.94 -6.34
N CYS A 125 -16.39 10.64 -5.91
CA CYS A 125 -15.84 9.28 -5.93
C CYS A 125 -16.11 8.50 -4.64
N GLN A 126 -16.42 9.18 -3.53
CA GLN A 126 -16.57 8.60 -2.18
C GLN A 126 -15.32 7.86 -1.67
N VAL A 127 -14.12 8.27 -2.14
CA VAL A 127 -12.83 7.68 -1.78
C VAL A 127 -11.98 8.70 -1.03
N PHE A 128 -11.34 8.26 0.05
CA PHE A 128 -10.40 9.03 0.85
C PHE A 128 -9.03 9.17 0.15
N TYR A 129 -8.36 10.30 0.32
CA TYR A 129 -7.01 10.55 -0.22
C TYR A 129 -6.85 10.33 -1.74
N CYS A 130 -7.92 10.50 -2.54
CA CYS A 130 -7.94 10.08 -3.93
C CYS A 130 -7.13 10.96 -4.92
N GLY A 131 -6.27 11.87 -4.44
CA GLY A 131 -5.32 12.63 -5.26
C GLY A 131 -5.90 13.61 -6.29
N HIS A 132 -7.21 13.59 -6.54
CA HIS A 132 -7.90 14.40 -7.56
C HIS A 132 -7.95 15.91 -7.28
N ALA A 133 -7.32 16.39 -6.21
CA ALA A 133 -7.38 17.78 -5.75
C ALA A 133 -6.74 18.81 -6.70
N LYS A 134 -6.20 18.41 -7.86
CA LYS A 134 -5.49 19.33 -8.78
C LYS A 134 -6.13 19.55 -10.15
N ASP A 135 -7.15 18.80 -10.54
CA ASP A 135 -7.75 18.94 -11.89
C ASP A 135 -9.26 19.21 -11.81
N LEU A 136 -9.63 20.41 -11.34
CA LEU A 136 -11.01 20.91 -11.44
C LEU A 136 -11.46 21.16 -12.90
N ASN A 137 -10.57 21.00 -13.89
CA ASN A 137 -10.84 21.24 -15.31
C ASN A 137 -10.99 19.97 -16.16
N LYS A 138 -11.04 18.76 -15.57
CA LYS A 138 -11.10 17.51 -16.35
C LYS A 138 -12.42 16.74 -16.28
N PHE A 139 -13.49 17.40 -15.85
CA PHE A 139 -14.85 16.89 -16.03
C PHE A 139 -15.61 17.79 -16.98
N PRO A 140 -15.92 17.35 -18.22
CA PRO A 140 -16.88 18.07 -19.05
C PRO A 140 -18.26 17.91 -18.40
N MET A 141 -18.66 18.89 -17.61
CA MET A 141 -20.05 19.08 -17.24
C MET A 141 -20.85 19.28 -18.53
N LYS A 142 -21.64 18.29 -18.94
CA LYS A 142 -22.76 18.54 -19.85
C LYS A 142 -23.78 19.35 -19.07
N ILE A 143 -23.73 20.65 -19.28
CA ILE A 143 -24.77 21.59 -18.89
C ILE A 143 -25.94 21.31 -19.83
N ASN A 144 -26.97 20.61 -19.35
CA ASN A 144 -28.25 20.59 -20.05
C ASN A 144 -28.96 21.89 -19.66
N ASN A 145 -28.91 22.87 -20.57
CA ASN A 145 -29.75 24.06 -20.53
C ASN A 145 -31.14 23.70 -21.06
N THR A 146 -32.15 24.21 -20.35
CA THR A 146 -33.60 24.29 -20.66
C THR A 146 -34.43 23.05 -20.38
#